data_AF-A0A292YDM3-F1
#
_entry.id   AF-A0A292YDM3-F1
#
_cell.length_a   1.000
_cell.length_b   1.000
_cell.length_c   1.000
_cell.angle_alpha   90.00
_cell.angle_beta   90.00
_cell.angle_gamma   90.00
#
_symmetry.space_group_name_H-M   'P 1'
#
loop_
_entity.id
_entity.type
_entity.pdbx_description
1 polymer ?
#
loop_
_entity_poly.entity_id
_entity_poly.type
_entity_poly.pdbx_seq_one_letter_code
_entity_poly.pdbx_strand_id
1 'polypeptide(L)'
;MKLVNVLIGLYGLYIFIKIVLEIREVFYIKKVFPEIVSFMDVEDYKNAAFYAIYKHTLNIFNALISMFLVVLWMSGGLFIINFLLYKGTMLSELEILLMFFAINYVLTLPINIWEKQIDKKFGFNVAPWKLFFVDEIKKIILFLVLGGAFFAGLIYFIEHFKNWWIIGFIFTFTMVILINILYPIFASMFNKFEPLKDEELKNDIEKLMGKVGFKSNGIFVMDASKRDTRLNAYFAGLGKSKRVVLFDTLLKKLNKNEILAVLGHELGHFKHKDILKNIAVVGVMLFIVFAIFGNLPDSLFKELHIPKTGVNIIILALLFMDMIMFIFQPFVNLISRHNEFEADEMGSELVSSKALASALKKLVNENKHFPHVSRLYSFIYYSHPPILERLEKLEKVKNESTDNRNK
;
A
#
# COMPACT_ATOMS: atom_id res chain seq x y z
N MET A 1 -22.90 1.87 -29.54
CA MET A 1 -22.92 2.02 -28.06
C MET A 1 -21.98 3.17 -27.72
N LYS A 2 -22.42 4.17 -26.94
CA LYS A 2 -21.56 5.30 -26.51
C LYS A 2 -20.34 4.76 -25.76
N LEU A 3 -19.13 5.26 -26.05
CA LEU A 3 -17.89 4.85 -25.40
C LEU A 3 -17.96 5.04 -23.88
N VAL A 4 -18.59 6.12 -23.41
CA VAL A 4 -18.85 6.37 -21.98
C VAL A 4 -19.58 5.19 -21.32
N ASN A 5 -20.63 4.66 -21.96
CA ASN A 5 -21.38 3.53 -21.42
C ASN A 5 -20.54 2.24 -21.38
N VAL A 6 -19.65 2.06 -22.36
CA VAL A 6 -18.71 0.93 -22.38
C VAL A 6 -17.75 1.02 -21.19
N LEU A 7 -17.17 2.19 -20.94
CA LEU A 7 -16.24 2.40 -19.82
C LEU A 7 -16.91 2.19 -18.47
N ILE A 8 -18.13 2.73 -18.27
CA ILE A 8 -18.92 2.48 -17.06
C ILE A 8 -19.24 0.99 -16.91
N GLY A 9 -19.60 0.30 -17.99
CA GLY A 9 -19.87 -1.14 -17.98
C GLY A 9 -18.66 -1.99 -17.62
N LEU A 10 -17.48 -1.67 -18.17
CA LEU A 10 -16.21 -2.33 -17.84
C LEU A 10 -15.83 -2.10 -16.37
N TYR A 11 -15.98 -0.87 -15.88
CA TYR A 11 -15.75 -0.56 -14.47
C TYR A 11 -16.74 -1.29 -13.57
N GLY A 12 -18.02 -1.37 -13.97
CA GLY A 12 -19.04 -2.15 -13.28
C GLY A 12 -18.70 -3.64 -13.19
N LEU A 13 -18.17 -4.23 -14.26
CA LEU A 13 -17.67 -5.61 -14.25
C LEU A 13 -16.48 -5.77 -13.28
N TYR A 14 -15.53 -4.83 -13.28
CA TYR A 14 -14.43 -4.81 -12.31
C TYR A 14 -14.95 -4.78 -10.86
N ILE A 15 -15.88 -3.88 -10.55
CA ILE A 15 -16.47 -3.76 -9.21
C ILE A 15 -17.25 -5.03 -8.85
N PHE A 16 -17.99 -5.61 -9.79
CA PHE A 16 -18.70 -6.87 -9.58
C PHE A 16 -17.73 -8.00 -9.19
N ILE A 17 -16.64 -8.18 -9.94
CA ILE A 17 -15.61 -9.18 -9.64
C ILE A 17 -15.03 -8.92 -8.25
N LYS A 18 -14.68 -7.67 -7.93
CA LYS A 18 -14.14 -7.29 -6.62
C LYS A 18 -15.09 -7.67 -5.49
N ILE A 19 -16.36 -7.29 -5.57
CA ILE A 19 -17.38 -7.60 -4.56
C ILE A 19 -17.57 -9.11 -4.41
N VAL A 20 -17.63 -9.86 -5.51
CA VAL A 20 -17.77 -11.32 -5.46
C VAL A 20 -16.57 -11.96 -4.73
N LEU A 21 -15.35 -11.48 -4.99
CA LEU A 21 -14.15 -11.98 -4.31
C LEU A 21 -14.18 -11.70 -2.81
N GLU A 22 -14.55 -10.47 -2.40
CA GLU A 22 -14.68 -10.11 -0.98
C GLU A 22 -15.75 -10.96 -0.26
N ILE A 23 -16.92 -11.14 -0.88
CA ILE A 23 -18.02 -11.97 -0.33
C ILE A 23 -17.58 -13.42 -0.20
N ARG A 24 -16.94 -13.98 -1.24
CA ARG A 24 -16.43 -15.36 -1.21
C ARG A 24 -15.41 -15.55 -0.09
N GLU A 25 -14.57 -14.55 0.17
CA GLU A 25 -13.58 -14.61 1.25
C GLU A 25 -14.25 -14.59 2.63
N VAL A 26 -15.28 -13.76 2.84
CA VAL A 26 -16.06 -13.78 4.08
C VAL A 26 -16.69 -15.15 4.34
N PHE A 27 -17.26 -15.78 3.31
CA PHE A 27 -17.80 -17.14 3.43
C PHE A 27 -16.71 -18.18 3.68
N TYR A 28 -15.55 -18.02 3.07
CA TYR A 28 -14.40 -18.89 3.31
C TYR A 28 -13.92 -18.80 4.77
N ILE A 29 -13.73 -17.58 5.29
CA ILE A 29 -13.37 -17.35 6.70
C ILE A 29 -14.38 -18.02 7.64
N LYS A 30 -15.68 -17.85 7.38
CA LYS A 30 -16.73 -18.50 8.19
C LYS A 30 -16.65 -20.03 8.14
N LYS A 31 -16.29 -20.60 6.98
CA LYS A 31 -16.15 -22.05 6.79
C LYS A 31 -14.96 -22.61 7.57
N VAL A 32 -13.80 -21.95 7.51
CA VAL A 32 -12.54 -22.40 8.15
C VAL A 32 -12.39 -21.89 9.58
N PHE A 33 -13.35 -21.14 10.10
CA PHE A 33 -13.36 -20.65 11.48
C PHE A 33 -13.17 -21.77 12.54
N PRO A 34 -13.67 -23.01 12.37
CA PRO A 34 -13.37 -24.09 13.31
C PRO A 34 -11.92 -24.58 13.29
N GLU A 35 -11.14 -24.29 12.25
CA GLU A 35 -9.77 -24.77 12.04
C GLU A 35 -8.73 -23.88 12.77
N ILE A 36 -8.79 -23.87 14.10
CA ILE A 36 -7.91 -23.05 14.94
C ILE A 36 -6.44 -23.48 14.76
N VAL A 37 -5.56 -22.50 14.54
CA VAL A 37 -4.13 -22.74 14.41
C VAL A 37 -3.45 -22.82 15.78
N SER A 38 -2.48 -23.72 15.94
CA SER A 38 -1.86 -24.04 17.23
C SER A 38 -1.05 -22.90 17.87
N PHE A 39 -0.69 -21.87 17.10
CA PHE A 39 0.12 -20.75 17.58
C PHE A 39 -0.69 -19.51 17.96
N MET A 40 -2.02 -19.57 17.90
CA MET A 40 -2.90 -18.51 18.37
C MET A 40 -3.83 -19.04 19.44
N ASP A 41 -4.05 -18.22 20.47
CA ASP A 41 -5.10 -18.48 21.43
C ASP A 41 -6.48 -18.30 20.79
N VAL A 42 -7.48 -19.00 21.32
CA VAL A 42 -8.85 -19.02 20.76
C VAL A 42 -9.43 -17.61 20.63
N GLU A 43 -9.20 -16.75 21.62
CA GLU A 43 -9.73 -15.39 21.63
C GLU A 43 -9.05 -14.50 20.58
N ASP A 44 -7.72 -14.62 20.42
CA ASP A 44 -6.96 -13.89 19.41
C ASP A 44 -7.36 -14.33 18.00
N TYR A 45 -7.52 -15.63 17.78
CA TYR A 45 -7.98 -16.19 16.51
C TYR A 45 -9.38 -15.69 16.13
N LYS A 46 -10.31 -15.66 17.10
CA LYS A 46 -11.66 -15.09 16.91
C LYS A 46 -11.58 -13.61 16.54
N ASN A 47 -10.75 -12.83 17.25
CA ASN A 47 -10.58 -11.41 16.98
C ASN A 47 -9.98 -11.15 15.59
N ALA A 48 -8.99 -11.94 15.17
CA ALA A 48 -8.43 -11.88 13.82
C ALA A 48 -9.46 -12.19 12.74
N ALA A 49 -10.27 -13.24 12.93
CA ALA A 49 -11.35 -13.60 12.01
C ALA A 49 -12.42 -12.49 11.89
N PHE A 50 -12.88 -11.96 13.03
CA PHE A 50 -13.85 -10.87 13.00
C PHE A 50 -13.28 -9.62 12.36
N TYR A 51 -12.04 -9.25 12.69
CA TYR A 51 -11.38 -8.10 12.07
C TYR A 51 -11.30 -8.25 10.55
N ALA A 52 -10.90 -9.42 10.05
CA ALA A 52 -10.88 -9.72 8.63
C ALA A 52 -12.27 -9.57 7.99
N ILE A 53 -13.33 -10.12 8.60
CA ILE A 53 -14.72 -9.98 8.11
C ILE A 53 -15.15 -8.50 8.05
N TYR A 54 -14.82 -7.71 9.07
CA TYR A 54 -15.11 -6.26 9.07
C TYR A 54 -14.39 -5.53 7.94
N LYS A 55 -13.11 -5.86 7.68
CA LYS A 55 -12.34 -5.27 6.58
C LYS A 55 -12.86 -5.69 5.20
N HIS A 56 -13.23 -6.95 4.99
CA HIS A 56 -13.87 -7.38 3.75
C HIS A 56 -15.22 -6.68 3.52
N THR A 57 -16.00 -6.51 4.58
CA THR A 57 -17.26 -5.75 4.50
C THR A 57 -17.00 -4.30 4.10
N LEU A 58 -16.04 -3.64 4.74
CA LEU A 58 -15.61 -2.28 4.39
C LEU A 58 -15.17 -2.18 2.92
N ASN A 59 -14.42 -3.16 2.41
CA ASN A 59 -13.96 -3.21 1.03
C ASN A 59 -15.12 -3.32 0.02
N ILE A 60 -16.20 -4.02 0.36
CA ILE A 60 -17.43 -4.08 -0.45
C ILE A 60 -18.06 -2.68 -0.54
N PHE A 61 -18.22 -1.98 0.60
CA PHE A 61 -18.77 -0.62 0.60
C PHE A 61 -17.87 0.37 -0.14
N ASN A 62 -16.54 0.24 0.00
CA ASN A 62 -15.58 1.02 -0.79
C ASN A 62 -15.80 0.79 -2.29
N ALA A 63 -15.93 -0.46 -2.74
CA ALA A 63 -16.18 -0.78 -4.13
C ALA A 63 -17.50 -0.18 -4.65
N LEU A 64 -18.55 -0.19 -3.83
CA LEU A 64 -19.83 0.44 -4.16
C LEU A 64 -19.72 1.97 -4.27
N ILE A 65 -18.99 2.63 -3.36
CA ILE A 65 -18.74 4.08 -3.47
C ILE A 65 -17.90 4.38 -4.70
N SER A 66 -16.85 3.61 -4.99
CA SER A 66 -16.06 3.79 -6.22
C SER A 66 -16.93 3.68 -7.48
N MET A 67 -17.85 2.72 -7.54
CA MET A 67 -18.82 2.63 -8.65
C MET A 67 -19.73 3.86 -8.71
N PHE A 68 -20.27 4.29 -7.58
CA PHE A 68 -21.09 5.50 -7.50
C PHE A 68 -20.33 6.73 -8.01
N LEU A 69 -19.07 6.91 -7.61
CA LEU A 69 -18.24 8.03 -8.05
C LEU A 69 -17.98 7.98 -9.56
N VAL A 70 -17.62 6.82 -10.11
CA VAL A 70 -17.43 6.68 -11.57
C VAL A 70 -18.72 7.01 -12.33
N VAL A 71 -19.87 6.51 -11.89
CA VAL A 71 -21.16 6.83 -12.51
C VAL A 71 -21.47 8.33 -12.38
N LEU A 72 -21.32 8.90 -11.18
CA LEU A 72 -21.56 10.32 -10.91
C LEU A 72 -20.74 11.21 -11.86
N TRP A 73 -19.43 10.97 -11.95
CA TRP A 73 -18.54 11.77 -12.77
C TRP A 73 -18.79 11.57 -14.27
N MET A 74 -18.93 10.32 -14.72
CA MET A 74 -19.08 9.98 -16.14
C MET A 74 -20.46 10.29 -16.71
N SER A 75 -21.52 10.31 -15.90
CA SER A 75 -22.89 10.58 -16.36
C SER A 75 -23.30 12.06 -16.29
N GLY A 76 -22.48 12.94 -15.72
CA GLY A 76 -22.76 14.38 -15.72
C GLY A 76 -21.92 15.22 -14.77
N GLY A 77 -21.30 14.63 -13.74
CA GLY A 77 -20.47 15.37 -12.78
C GLY A 77 -19.32 16.12 -13.45
N LEU A 78 -18.65 15.50 -14.43
CA LEU A 78 -17.59 16.16 -15.20
C LEU A 78 -18.12 17.32 -16.05
N PHE A 79 -19.30 17.16 -16.64
CA PHE A 79 -19.94 18.24 -17.39
C PHE A 79 -20.26 19.43 -16.47
N ILE A 80 -20.89 19.17 -15.32
CA ILE A 80 -21.31 20.22 -14.37
C ILE A 80 -20.09 21.00 -13.86
N ILE A 81 -19.04 20.31 -13.42
CA ILE A 81 -17.86 21.00 -12.86
C ILE A 81 -17.13 21.83 -13.92
N ASN A 82 -17.02 21.33 -15.16
CA ASN A 82 -16.44 22.09 -16.27
C ASN A 82 -17.34 23.28 -16.63
N PHE A 83 -18.66 23.09 -16.71
CA PHE A 83 -19.60 24.16 -17.01
C PHE A 83 -19.52 25.31 -16.01
N LEU A 84 -19.34 25.01 -14.72
CA LEU A 84 -19.29 26.01 -13.66
C LEU A 84 -17.93 26.73 -13.57
N LEU A 85 -16.82 26.01 -13.78
CA LEU A 85 -15.49 26.49 -13.42
C LEU A 85 -14.56 26.74 -14.61
N TYR A 86 -14.74 26.04 -15.73
CA TYR A 86 -13.79 26.10 -16.84
C TYR A 86 -13.81 27.45 -17.55
N LYS A 87 -12.65 28.13 -17.58
CA LYS A 87 -12.47 29.45 -18.21
C LYS A 87 -11.39 29.46 -19.29
N GLY A 88 -10.88 28.28 -19.68
CA GLY A 88 -9.76 28.19 -20.63
C GLY A 88 -8.41 28.62 -20.05
N THR A 89 -8.27 28.65 -18.73
CA THR A 89 -7.02 28.98 -18.05
C THR A 89 -6.53 27.82 -17.18
N MET A 90 -5.22 27.70 -17.02
CA MET A 90 -4.61 26.71 -16.13
C MET A 90 -5.12 26.82 -14.68
N LEU A 91 -5.43 28.03 -14.21
CA LEU A 91 -6.02 28.24 -12.89
C LEU A 91 -7.39 27.59 -12.78
N SER A 92 -8.28 27.79 -13.77
CA SER A 92 -9.58 27.12 -13.78
C SER A 92 -9.48 25.60 -13.85
N GLU A 93 -8.46 25.05 -14.50
CA GLU A 93 -8.21 23.61 -14.53
C GLU A 93 -7.78 23.08 -13.15
N LEU A 94 -6.90 23.80 -12.45
CA LEU A 94 -6.53 23.46 -11.07
C LEU A 94 -7.72 23.56 -10.12
N GLU A 95 -8.57 24.58 -10.27
CA GLU A 95 -9.81 24.71 -9.49
C GLU A 95 -10.75 23.52 -9.68
N ILE A 96 -10.95 23.08 -10.93
CA ILE A 96 -11.74 21.87 -11.25
C ILE A 96 -11.15 20.65 -10.58
N LEU A 97 -9.83 20.46 -10.67
CA LEU A 97 -9.16 19.29 -10.10
C LEU A 97 -9.26 19.27 -8.57
N LEU A 98 -9.04 20.41 -7.92
CA LEU A 98 -9.14 20.54 -6.46
C LEU A 98 -10.57 20.32 -5.98
N MET A 99 -11.56 20.81 -6.73
CA MET A 99 -12.97 20.59 -6.41
C MET A 99 -13.38 19.13 -6.64
N PHE A 100 -12.86 18.47 -7.68
CA PHE A 100 -12.98 17.02 -7.85
C PHE A 100 -12.44 16.29 -6.61
N PHE A 101 -11.21 16.58 -6.16
CA PHE A 101 -10.66 15.94 -4.96
C PHE A 101 -11.48 16.23 -3.70
N ALA A 102 -11.94 17.47 -3.50
CA ALA A 102 -12.75 17.85 -2.34
C ALA A 102 -14.08 17.07 -2.30
N ILE A 103 -14.79 16.97 -3.43
CA ILE A 103 -16.05 16.22 -3.51
C ILE A 103 -15.82 14.73 -3.22
N ASN A 104 -14.80 14.12 -3.84
CA ASN A 104 -14.48 12.71 -3.61
C ASN A 104 -14.05 12.46 -2.15
N TYR A 105 -13.29 13.37 -1.53
CA TYR A 105 -12.92 13.28 -0.11
C TYR A 105 -14.14 13.31 0.79
N VAL A 106 -15.07 14.24 0.58
CA VAL A 106 -16.31 14.34 1.38
C VAL A 106 -17.17 13.08 1.23
N LEU A 107 -17.30 12.55 0.01
CA LEU A 107 -18.11 11.36 -0.25
C LEU A 107 -17.49 10.07 0.33
N THR A 108 -16.16 10.00 0.45
CA THR A 108 -15.44 8.85 1.02
C THR A 108 -15.19 8.97 2.52
N LEU A 109 -15.31 10.17 3.10
CA LEU A 109 -15.08 10.44 4.51
C LEU A 109 -15.87 9.52 5.46
N PRO A 110 -17.16 9.20 5.22
CA PRO A 110 -17.90 8.27 6.07
C PRO A 110 -17.25 6.88 6.17
N ILE A 111 -16.71 6.37 5.05
CA ILE A 111 -16.01 5.08 5.05
C ILE A 111 -14.69 5.19 5.81
N ASN A 112 -13.91 6.25 5.61
CA ASN A 112 -12.65 6.45 6.34
C ASN A 112 -12.89 6.53 7.87
N ILE A 113 -13.99 7.16 8.29
CA ILE A 113 -14.39 7.20 9.71
C ILE A 113 -14.78 5.80 10.20
N TRP A 114 -15.54 5.04 9.41
CA TRP A 114 -15.92 3.67 9.75
C TRP A 114 -14.69 2.76 9.88
N GLU A 115 -13.73 2.87 8.96
CA GLU A 115 -12.47 2.15 9.03
C GLU A 115 -11.74 2.42 10.35
N LYS A 116 -11.62 3.70 10.72
CA LYS A 116 -10.99 4.10 11.98
C LYS A 116 -11.73 3.54 13.19
N GLN A 117 -13.06 3.46 13.15
CA GLN A 117 -13.85 2.86 14.23
C GLN A 117 -13.62 1.36 14.35
N ILE A 118 -13.49 0.65 13.22
CA ILE A 118 -13.09 -0.76 13.20
C ILE A 118 -11.69 -0.90 13.83
N ASP A 119 -10.70 -0.14 13.38
CA ASP A 119 -9.35 -0.21 13.93
C ASP A 119 -9.30 0.10 15.43
N LYS A 120 -10.11 1.06 15.90
CA LYS A 120 -10.25 1.37 17.32
C LYS A 120 -10.92 0.23 18.10
N LYS A 121 -11.99 -0.38 17.55
CA LYS A 121 -12.69 -1.53 18.15
C LYS A 121 -11.74 -2.70 18.38
N PHE A 122 -10.80 -2.91 17.45
CA PHE A 122 -9.78 -3.94 17.56
C PHE A 122 -8.48 -3.42 18.20
N GLY A 123 -8.47 -2.27 18.86
CA GLY A 123 -7.31 -1.81 19.66
C GLY A 123 -6.06 -1.45 18.85
N PHE A 124 -6.18 -1.22 17.53
CA PHE A 124 -5.08 -0.73 16.70
C PHE A 124 -4.93 0.78 16.82
N ASN A 125 -6.02 1.52 16.61
CA ASN A 125 -5.97 2.97 16.66
C ASN A 125 -6.16 3.47 18.08
N VAL A 126 -5.06 3.96 18.68
CA VAL A 126 -5.04 4.56 20.02
C VAL A 126 -4.98 6.09 19.99
N ALA A 127 -4.96 6.69 18.79
CA ALA A 127 -4.84 8.13 18.64
C ALA A 127 -6.12 8.86 19.09
N PRO A 128 -6.00 9.95 19.88
CA PRO A 128 -7.15 10.77 20.22
C PRO A 128 -7.71 11.47 18.98
N TRP A 129 -9.01 11.77 18.99
CA TRP A 129 -9.68 12.46 17.89
C TRP A 129 -9.02 13.80 17.52
N LYS A 130 -8.50 14.54 18.51
CA LYS A 130 -7.75 15.79 18.27
C LYS A 130 -6.54 15.57 17.36
N LEU A 131 -5.76 14.51 17.60
CA LEU A 131 -4.57 14.22 16.80
C LEU A 131 -4.96 13.87 15.37
N PHE A 132 -6.06 13.14 15.18
CA PHE A 132 -6.59 12.81 13.86
C PHE A 132 -6.92 14.06 13.04
N PHE A 133 -7.67 15.03 13.58
CA PHE A 133 -8.01 16.24 12.84
C PHE A 133 -6.77 17.09 12.51
N VAL A 134 -5.80 17.17 13.43
CA VAL A 134 -4.53 17.86 13.17
C VAL A 134 -3.75 17.18 12.03
N ASP A 135 -3.68 15.85 12.04
CA ASP A 135 -2.99 15.09 11.01
C ASP A 135 -3.71 15.22 9.65
N GLU A 136 -5.05 15.22 9.61
CA GLU A 136 -5.82 15.47 8.38
C GLU A 136 -5.58 16.86 7.81
N ILE A 137 -5.57 17.91 8.64
CA ILE A 137 -5.25 19.28 8.19
C ILE A 137 -3.84 19.34 7.58
N LYS A 138 -2.85 18.73 8.24
CA LYS A 138 -1.48 18.67 7.71
C LYS A 138 -1.42 17.97 6.35
N LYS A 139 -2.14 16.86 6.17
CA LYS A 139 -2.22 16.14 4.89
C LYS A 139 -2.85 17.01 3.80
N ILE A 140 -3.95 17.71 4.10
CA ILE A 140 -4.61 18.62 3.16
C ILE A 140 -3.66 19.74 2.73
N ILE A 141 -2.98 20.38 3.69
CA ILE A 141 -2.00 21.44 3.37
C ILE A 141 -0.88 20.91 2.48
N LEU A 142 -0.31 19.75 2.84
CA LEU A 142 0.76 19.12 2.05
C LEU A 142 0.29 18.77 0.64
N PHE A 143 -0.93 18.25 0.50
CA PHE A 143 -1.54 17.92 -0.78
C PHE A 143 -1.79 19.16 -1.63
N LEU A 144 -2.31 20.25 -1.05
CA LEU A 144 -2.53 21.50 -1.79
C LEU A 144 -1.22 22.09 -2.30
N VAL A 145 -0.15 22.06 -1.49
CA VAL A 145 1.15 22.62 -1.87
C VAL A 145 1.88 21.71 -2.87
N LEU A 146 2.17 20.46 -2.47
CA LEU A 146 2.98 19.55 -3.28
C LEU A 146 2.17 18.89 -4.39
N GLY A 147 0.97 18.41 -4.08
CA GLY A 147 0.06 17.83 -5.06
C GLY A 147 -0.43 18.88 -6.06
N GLY A 148 -0.79 20.07 -5.60
CA GLY A 148 -1.15 21.19 -6.47
C GLY A 148 -0.04 21.57 -7.45
N ALA A 149 1.21 21.70 -6.98
CA ALA A 149 2.37 21.96 -7.84
C ALA A 149 2.64 20.82 -8.82
N PHE A 150 2.49 19.57 -8.39
CA PHE A 150 2.64 18.40 -9.24
C PHE A 150 1.59 18.37 -10.37
N PHE A 151 0.31 18.54 -10.04
CA PHE A 151 -0.75 18.55 -11.03
C PHE A 151 -0.70 19.76 -11.96
N ALA A 152 -0.27 20.92 -11.45
CA ALA A 152 0.04 22.08 -12.28
C ALA A 152 1.11 21.73 -13.32
N GLY A 153 2.22 21.09 -12.92
CA GLY A 153 3.24 20.61 -13.84
C GLY A 153 2.69 19.64 -14.88
N LEU A 154 1.84 18.69 -14.48
CA LEU A 154 1.21 17.75 -15.41
C LEU A 154 0.27 18.43 -16.41
N ILE A 155 -0.61 19.32 -15.94
CA ILE A 155 -1.51 20.10 -16.81
C ILE A 155 -0.68 20.88 -17.82
N TYR A 156 0.38 21.56 -17.36
CA TYR A 156 1.29 22.28 -18.24
C TYR A 156 1.88 21.37 -19.33
N PHE A 157 2.36 20.17 -18.98
CA PHE A 157 2.89 19.25 -19.98
C PHE A 157 1.84 18.78 -20.98
N ILE A 158 0.62 18.47 -20.51
CA ILE A 158 -0.47 18.01 -21.37
C ILE A 158 -0.86 19.06 -22.41
N GLU A 159 -0.95 20.33 -21.99
CA GLU A 159 -1.40 21.43 -22.86
C GLU A 159 -0.32 21.89 -23.87
N HIS A 160 0.97 21.74 -23.54
CA HIS A 160 2.05 22.35 -24.33
C HIS A 160 2.85 21.37 -25.20
N PHE A 161 2.71 20.06 -25.00
CA PHE A 161 3.54 19.07 -25.69
C PHE A 161 2.70 18.03 -26.45
N LYS A 162 3.00 17.82 -27.73
CA LYS A 162 2.32 16.81 -28.57
C LYS A 162 2.43 15.39 -28.01
N ASN A 163 3.62 15.01 -27.54
CA ASN A 163 3.90 13.71 -26.92
C ASN A 163 3.98 13.86 -25.38
N TRP A 164 3.08 14.65 -24.80
CA TRP A 164 3.08 14.95 -23.37
C TRP A 164 3.11 13.68 -22.52
N TRP A 165 2.51 12.57 -22.98
CA TRP A 165 2.39 11.36 -22.18
C TRP A 165 3.74 10.73 -21.84
N ILE A 166 4.76 10.90 -22.70
CA ILE A 166 6.15 10.46 -22.42
C ILE A 166 6.78 11.37 -21.37
N ILE A 167 6.65 12.69 -21.54
CA ILE A 167 7.23 13.69 -20.63
C ILE A 167 6.55 13.63 -19.25
N GLY A 168 5.22 13.53 -19.24
CA GLY A 168 4.39 13.36 -18.06
C GLY A 168 4.67 12.04 -17.34
N PHE A 169 4.94 10.95 -18.08
CA PHE A 169 5.44 9.71 -17.50
C PHE A 169 6.78 9.92 -16.80
N ILE A 170 7.79 10.48 -17.49
CA ILE A 170 9.13 10.72 -16.91
C ILE A 170 9.02 11.61 -15.67
N PHE A 171 8.24 12.69 -15.76
CA PHE A 171 7.99 13.62 -14.67
C PHE A 171 7.34 12.90 -13.47
N THR A 172 6.26 12.16 -13.71
CA THR A 172 5.54 11.45 -12.64
C THR A 172 6.37 10.35 -12.02
N PHE A 173 7.06 9.56 -12.84
CA PHE A 173 7.96 8.51 -12.38
C PHE A 173 9.09 9.10 -11.51
N THR A 174 9.69 10.20 -11.96
CA THR A 174 10.72 10.92 -11.18
C THR A 174 10.13 11.43 -9.86
N MET A 175 8.92 11.99 -9.86
CA MET A 175 8.26 12.46 -8.65
C MET A 175 7.93 11.30 -7.68
N VAL A 176 7.51 10.13 -8.19
CA VAL A 176 7.28 8.93 -7.35
C VAL A 176 8.58 8.46 -6.68
N ILE A 177 9.70 8.47 -7.41
CA ILE A 177 11.02 8.15 -6.85
C ILE A 177 11.45 9.20 -5.82
N LEU A 178 11.25 10.48 -6.14
CA LEU A 178 11.57 11.59 -5.23
C LEU A 178 10.76 11.51 -3.94
N ILE A 179 9.45 11.24 -4.02
CA ILE A 179 8.58 11.06 -2.85
C ILE A 179 9.06 9.88 -2.01
N ASN A 180 9.48 8.76 -2.61
CA ASN A 180 10.07 7.64 -1.86
C ASN A 180 11.37 8.02 -1.14
N ILE A 181 12.23 8.80 -1.79
CA ILE A 181 13.48 9.32 -1.19
C ILE A 181 13.17 10.25 -0.01
N LEU A 182 12.16 11.12 -0.17
CA LEU A 182 11.78 12.14 0.80
C LEU A 182 10.78 11.62 1.86
N TYR A 183 10.23 10.41 1.70
CA TYR A 183 9.33 9.78 2.67
C TYR A 183 9.82 9.89 4.12
N PRO A 184 11.10 9.66 4.42
CA PRO A 184 11.58 9.74 5.79
C PRO A 184 11.47 11.17 6.40
N ILE A 185 11.47 12.23 5.57
CA ILE A 185 11.25 13.63 5.98
C ILE A 185 9.76 13.87 6.23
N PHE A 186 8.90 13.37 5.34
CA PHE A 186 7.45 13.47 5.54
C PHE A 186 7.01 12.71 6.80
N ALA A 187 7.56 11.51 7.02
CA ALA A 187 7.28 10.71 8.21
C ALA A 187 7.67 11.44 9.51
N SER A 188 8.75 12.23 9.52
CA SER A 188 9.15 12.99 10.71
C SER A 188 8.26 14.19 11.04
N MET A 189 7.35 14.60 10.14
CA MET A 189 6.31 15.59 10.43
C MET A 189 5.19 15.03 11.32
N PHE A 190 5.09 13.70 11.39
CA PHE A 190 4.05 12.97 12.13
C PHE A 190 4.62 12.21 13.32
N ASN A 191 5.78 11.58 13.17
CA ASN A 191 6.38 10.71 14.18
C ASN A 191 7.74 11.23 14.66
N LYS A 192 8.10 10.92 15.90
CA LYS A 192 9.43 11.15 16.44
C LYS A 192 10.32 9.95 16.13
N PHE A 193 11.57 10.25 15.78
CA PHE A 193 12.62 9.27 15.54
C PHE A 193 13.74 9.54 16.54
N GLU A 194 14.00 8.58 17.42
CA GLU A 194 15.10 8.64 18.38
C GLU A 194 16.16 7.57 18.03
N PRO A 195 17.46 7.82 18.24
CA PRO A 195 18.47 6.77 18.10
C PRO A 195 18.16 5.57 19.01
N LEU A 196 18.45 4.35 18.53
CA LEU A 196 18.34 3.15 19.35
C LEU A 196 19.30 3.23 20.55
N LYS A 197 18.76 3.14 21.76
CA LYS A 197 19.52 3.26 23.03
C LYS A 197 20.19 1.97 23.48
N ASP A 198 19.65 0.81 23.05
CA ASP A 198 20.23 -0.49 23.35
C ASP A 198 21.48 -0.72 22.48
N GLU A 199 22.66 -0.50 23.06
CA GLU A 199 23.94 -0.64 22.37
C GLU A 199 24.26 -2.10 22.00
N GLU A 200 23.76 -3.09 22.74
CA GLU A 200 24.00 -4.50 22.42
C GLU A 200 23.21 -4.90 21.16
N LEU A 201 21.91 -4.57 21.14
CA LEU A 201 21.06 -4.80 19.98
C LEU A 201 21.59 -4.02 18.77
N LYS A 202 21.96 -2.76 18.94
CA LYS A 202 22.53 -1.91 17.89
C LYS A 202 23.78 -2.53 17.27
N ASN A 203 24.74 -2.97 18.08
CA ASN A 203 25.97 -3.63 17.61
C ASN A 203 25.66 -4.90 16.81
N ASP A 204 24.68 -5.69 17.22
CA ASP A 204 24.33 -6.92 16.51
C ASP A 204 23.56 -6.64 15.20
N ILE A 205 22.75 -5.59 15.15
CA ILE A 205 22.16 -5.11 13.90
C ILE A 205 23.27 -4.63 12.95
N GLU A 206 24.27 -3.90 13.43
CA GLU A 206 25.41 -3.45 12.63
C GLU A 206 26.24 -4.61 12.06
N LYS A 207 26.51 -5.64 12.87
CA LYS A 207 27.15 -6.87 12.39
C LYS A 207 26.30 -7.57 11.32
N LEU A 208 24.99 -7.66 11.53
CA LEU A 208 24.06 -8.27 10.58
C LEU A 208 24.05 -7.52 9.24
N MET A 209 23.98 -6.19 9.27
CA MET A 209 24.09 -5.34 8.08
C MET A 209 25.44 -5.53 7.36
N GLY A 210 26.52 -5.69 8.13
CA GLY A 210 27.87 -5.96 7.61
C GLY A 210 27.95 -7.23 6.76
N LYS A 211 27.23 -8.31 7.14
CA LYS A 211 27.20 -9.58 6.38
C LYS A 211 26.68 -9.42 4.96
N VAL A 212 25.81 -8.45 4.72
CA VAL A 212 25.16 -8.23 3.41
C VAL A 212 25.66 -6.98 2.69
N GLY A 213 26.61 -6.26 3.28
CA GLY A 213 27.16 -5.02 2.74
C GLY A 213 26.18 -3.83 2.81
N PHE A 214 25.18 -3.89 3.70
CA PHE A 214 24.27 -2.77 3.90
C PHE A 214 24.93 -1.70 4.76
N LYS A 215 24.95 -0.45 4.28
CA LYS A 215 25.44 0.71 5.04
C LYS A 215 24.25 1.58 5.40
N SER A 216 24.09 1.81 6.70
CA SER A 216 23.05 2.71 7.24
C SER A 216 23.68 3.96 7.86
N ASN A 217 22.93 5.05 7.82
CA ASN A 217 23.19 6.30 8.51
C ASN A 217 22.45 6.33 9.86
N GLY A 218 22.53 5.21 10.60
CA GLY A 218 21.95 5.04 11.92
C GLY A 218 20.73 4.10 11.99
N ILE A 219 20.45 3.70 13.22
CA ILE A 219 19.32 2.85 13.63
C ILE A 219 18.44 3.68 14.56
N PHE A 220 17.17 3.84 14.18
CA PHE A 220 16.22 4.70 14.85
C PHE A 220 15.00 3.93 15.34
N VAL A 221 14.43 4.39 16.44
CA VAL A 221 13.14 3.95 16.97
C VAL A 221 12.09 5.01 16.66
N MET A 222 11.00 4.59 16.02
CA MET A 222 9.84 5.42 15.73
C MET A 222 8.77 5.21 16.80
N ASP A 223 8.17 6.31 17.29
CA ASP A 223 7.10 6.31 18.30
C ASP A 223 5.71 5.92 17.74
N ALA A 224 5.65 4.80 17.02
CA ALA A 224 4.44 4.28 16.38
C ALA A 224 3.28 4.08 17.36
N SER A 225 3.57 3.66 18.60
CA SER A 225 2.59 3.42 19.66
C SER A 225 1.69 4.61 20.01
N LYS A 226 2.04 5.84 19.60
CA LYS A 226 1.15 7.01 19.75
C LYS A 226 -0.11 6.92 18.89
N ARG A 227 -0.07 6.12 17.82
CA ARG A 227 -1.14 6.03 16.82
C ARG A 227 -1.58 4.60 16.59
N ASP A 228 -0.63 3.68 16.60
CA ASP A 228 -0.81 2.32 16.11
C ASP A 228 -0.12 1.32 17.03
N THR A 229 -0.79 0.22 17.37
CA THR A 229 -0.23 -0.86 18.19
C THR A 229 0.46 -1.94 17.36
N ARG A 230 0.29 -1.92 16.03
CA ARG A 230 0.89 -2.91 15.12
C ARG A 230 2.40 -2.88 15.16
N LEU A 231 2.99 -4.04 14.87
CA LEU A 231 4.43 -4.25 14.85
C LEU A 231 4.96 -4.04 13.42
N ASN A 232 6.06 -3.29 13.30
CA ASN A 232 6.74 -3.12 12.02
C ASN A 232 8.21 -2.72 12.19
N ALA A 233 9.01 -2.98 11.17
CA ALA A 233 10.37 -2.48 10.98
C ALA A 233 10.60 -2.29 9.48
N TYR A 234 11.39 -1.30 9.09
CA TYR A 234 11.73 -1.10 7.68
C TYR A 234 13.06 -0.37 7.50
N PHE A 235 13.63 -0.51 6.30
CA PHE A 235 14.72 0.32 5.83
C PHE A 235 14.19 1.51 5.03
N ALA A 236 14.65 2.71 5.36
CA ALA A 236 14.19 3.94 4.74
C ALA A 236 15.32 4.69 4.04
N GLY A 237 15.02 5.45 2.98
CA GLY A 237 15.99 6.28 2.27
C GLY A 237 16.76 5.54 1.17
N LEU A 238 17.47 6.30 0.33
CA LEU A 238 18.25 5.77 -0.81
C LEU A 238 19.72 6.21 -0.72
N GLY A 239 20.61 5.42 -1.31
CA GLY A 239 22.03 5.72 -1.34
C GLY A 239 22.63 5.85 0.07
N LYS A 240 23.22 7.01 0.38
CA LYS A 240 23.89 7.30 1.66
C LYS A 240 22.92 7.70 2.79
N SER A 241 21.67 8.02 2.49
CA SER A 241 20.67 8.40 3.50
C SER A 241 19.90 7.23 4.10
N LYS A 242 20.25 5.99 3.70
CA LYS A 242 19.61 4.77 4.20
C LYS A 242 19.66 4.70 5.71
N ARG A 243 18.56 4.37 6.36
CA ARG A 243 18.48 4.20 7.82
C ARG A 243 17.59 3.02 8.18
N VAL A 244 17.84 2.43 9.34
CA VAL A 244 17.00 1.37 9.91
C VAL A 244 15.97 2.02 10.83
N VAL A 245 14.70 1.68 10.67
CA VAL A 245 13.61 2.18 11.51
C VAL A 245 12.90 0.99 12.17
N LEU A 246 12.89 0.98 13.50
CA LEU A 246 12.20 -0.01 14.32
C LEU A 246 10.99 0.67 14.99
N PHE A 247 9.83 0.01 15.01
CA PHE A 247 8.72 0.52 15.81
C PHE A 247 8.98 0.22 17.29
N ASP A 248 8.63 1.16 18.15
CA ASP A 248 8.71 0.94 19.59
C ASP A 248 7.79 -0.21 20.06
N THR A 249 6.68 -0.45 19.36
CA THR A 249 5.79 -1.61 19.55
C THR A 249 6.51 -2.92 19.27
N LEU A 250 7.29 -2.99 18.18
CA LEU A 250 8.07 -4.17 17.79
C LEU A 250 9.13 -4.50 18.85
N LEU A 251 9.85 -3.49 19.36
CA LEU A 251 10.85 -3.66 20.42
C LEU A 251 10.25 -4.15 21.75
N LYS A 252 8.99 -3.80 22.04
CA LYS A 252 8.29 -4.24 23.27
C LYS A 252 7.82 -5.69 23.21
N LYS A 253 7.61 -6.25 22.01
CA LYS A 253 6.96 -7.57 21.82
C LYS A 253 7.91 -8.67 21.36
N LEU A 254 8.92 -8.32 20.58
CA LEU A 254 9.90 -9.27 20.07
C LEU A 254 11.15 -9.28 20.94
N ASN A 255 11.72 -10.47 21.14
CA ASN A 255 13.04 -10.58 21.74
C ASN A 255 14.14 -10.26 20.72
N LYS A 256 15.37 -10.09 21.20
CA LYS A 256 16.55 -9.76 20.38
C LYS A 256 16.71 -10.65 19.14
N ASN A 257 16.61 -11.96 19.28
CA ASN A 257 16.80 -12.89 18.16
C ASN A 257 15.66 -12.80 17.13
N GLU A 258 14.43 -12.59 17.60
CA GLU A 258 13.26 -12.35 16.73
C GLU A 258 13.41 -11.04 15.94
N ILE A 259 13.86 -9.96 16.59
CA ILE A 259 14.14 -8.67 15.95
C ILE A 259 15.22 -8.84 14.88
N LEU A 260 16.33 -9.48 15.22
CA LEU A 260 17.42 -9.74 14.27
C LEU A 260 16.95 -10.59 13.09
N ALA A 261 16.09 -11.60 13.32
CA ALA A 261 15.55 -12.43 12.25
C ALA A 261 14.63 -11.65 11.30
N VAL A 262 13.75 -10.79 11.82
CA VAL A 262 12.93 -9.88 11.01
C VAL A 262 13.83 -8.94 10.19
N LEU A 263 14.86 -8.35 10.81
CA LEU A 263 15.82 -7.52 10.07
C LEU A 263 16.63 -8.32 9.04
N GLY A 264 16.92 -9.59 9.32
CA GLY A 264 17.56 -10.50 8.37
C GLY A 264 16.69 -10.69 7.11
N HIS A 265 15.38 -10.87 7.30
CA HIS A 265 14.41 -10.91 6.20
C HIS A 265 14.40 -9.60 5.40
N GLU A 266 14.29 -8.46 6.08
CA GLU A 266 14.32 -7.13 5.43
C GLU A 266 15.64 -6.86 4.66
N LEU A 267 16.77 -7.38 5.16
CA LEU A 267 18.06 -7.33 4.47
C LEU A 267 18.13 -8.27 3.26
N GLY A 268 17.33 -9.34 3.26
CA GLY A 268 17.09 -10.20 2.10
C GLY A 268 16.56 -9.40 0.92
N HIS A 269 15.53 -8.58 1.15
CA HIS A 269 14.99 -7.70 0.11
C HIS A 269 16.04 -6.73 -0.47
N PHE A 270 16.90 -6.21 0.39
CA PHE A 270 18.01 -5.38 -0.05
C PHE A 270 19.00 -6.15 -0.93
N LYS A 271 19.40 -7.36 -0.49
CA LYS A 271 20.38 -8.19 -1.21
C LYS A 271 19.87 -8.62 -2.59
N HIS A 272 18.60 -9.02 -2.67
CA HIS A 272 17.94 -9.44 -3.91
C HIS A 272 17.50 -8.27 -4.81
N LYS A 273 17.71 -7.03 -4.35
CA LYS A 273 17.37 -5.78 -5.06
C LYS A 273 15.87 -5.67 -5.36
N ASP A 274 15.02 -6.12 -4.45
CA ASP A 274 13.58 -6.18 -4.67
C ASP A 274 12.95 -4.81 -4.85
N ILE A 275 13.50 -3.78 -4.19
CA ILE A 275 13.09 -2.39 -4.40
C ILE A 275 13.32 -1.97 -5.87
N LEU A 276 14.42 -2.37 -6.50
CA LEU A 276 14.68 -2.06 -7.92
C LEU A 276 13.74 -2.83 -8.85
N LYS A 277 13.44 -4.11 -8.53
CA LYS A 277 12.43 -4.91 -9.26
C LYS A 277 11.06 -4.21 -9.18
N ASN A 278 10.64 -3.79 -7.99
CA ASN A 278 9.37 -3.09 -7.76
C ASN A 278 9.32 -1.73 -8.48
N ILE A 279 10.41 -0.96 -8.46
CA ILE A 279 10.51 0.31 -9.21
C ILE A 279 10.34 0.06 -10.72
N ALA A 280 10.96 -0.99 -11.26
CA ALA A 280 10.83 -1.32 -12.68
C ALA A 280 9.38 -1.72 -13.02
N VAL A 281 8.75 -2.57 -12.21
CA VAL A 281 7.35 -2.97 -12.38
C VAL A 281 6.41 -1.76 -12.34
N VAL A 282 6.52 -0.91 -11.32
CA VAL A 282 5.73 0.33 -11.22
C VAL A 282 6.00 1.26 -12.41
N GLY A 283 7.25 1.38 -12.87
CA GLY A 283 7.59 2.16 -14.05
C GLY A 283 6.90 1.68 -15.32
N VAL A 284 6.90 0.37 -15.58
CA VAL A 284 6.19 -0.22 -16.73
C VAL A 284 4.69 0.02 -16.63
N MET A 285 4.10 -0.20 -15.46
CA MET A 285 2.67 0.02 -15.26
C MET A 285 2.28 1.48 -15.45
N LEU A 286 3.05 2.40 -14.87
CA LEU A 286 2.85 3.84 -15.02
C LEU A 286 2.98 4.26 -16.49
N PHE A 287 3.96 3.72 -17.22
CA PHE A 287 4.11 3.97 -18.66
C PHE A 287 2.88 3.53 -19.45
N ILE A 288 2.33 2.34 -19.15
CA ILE A 288 1.10 1.84 -19.79
C ILE A 288 -0.08 2.78 -19.50
N VAL A 289 -0.24 3.23 -18.26
CA VAL A 289 -1.30 4.19 -17.88
C VAL A 289 -1.14 5.49 -18.67
N PHE A 290 0.05 6.09 -18.68
CA PHE A 290 0.31 7.30 -19.46
C PHE A 290 0.08 7.09 -20.96
N ALA A 291 0.45 5.94 -21.52
CA ALA A 291 0.19 5.61 -22.91
C ALA A 291 -1.32 5.51 -23.21
N ILE A 292 -2.12 4.91 -22.32
CA ILE A 292 -3.58 4.83 -22.47
C ILE A 292 -4.19 6.23 -22.43
N PHE A 293 -3.92 7.01 -21.37
CA PHE A 293 -4.52 8.34 -21.18
C PHE A 293 -3.97 9.40 -22.14
N GLY A 294 -2.73 9.21 -22.61
CA GLY A 294 -2.08 9.96 -23.68
C GLY A 294 -2.79 9.91 -25.02
N ASN A 295 -3.53 8.83 -25.27
CA ASN A 295 -4.10 8.50 -26.58
C ASN A 295 -5.63 8.35 -26.53
N LEU A 296 -6.30 9.01 -25.57
CA LEU A 296 -7.76 9.00 -25.51
C LEU A 296 -8.38 9.67 -26.77
N PRO A 297 -9.44 9.07 -27.34
CA PRO A 297 -10.09 9.60 -28.53
C PRO A 297 -10.91 10.85 -28.22
N ASP A 298 -10.95 11.80 -29.16
CA ASP A 298 -11.74 13.03 -29.02
C ASP A 298 -13.24 12.78 -28.89
N SER A 299 -13.72 11.65 -29.43
CA SER A 299 -15.11 11.21 -29.29
C SER A 299 -15.53 11.04 -27.82
N LEU A 300 -14.62 10.61 -26.95
CA LEU A 300 -14.92 10.45 -25.51
C LEU A 300 -15.28 11.79 -24.87
N PHE A 301 -14.48 12.83 -25.12
CA PHE A 301 -14.70 14.17 -24.57
C PHE A 301 -15.97 14.80 -25.15
N LYS A 302 -16.25 14.57 -26.44
CA LYS A 302 -17.50 14.98 -27.08
C LYS A 302 -18.73 14.31 -26.46
N GLU A 303 -18.67 13.00 -26.17
CA GLU A 303 -19.74 12.26 -25.51
C GLU A 303 -19.98 12.73 -24.06
N LEU A 304 -18.92 13.14 -23.36
CA LEU A 304 -18.97 13.70 -22.01
C LEU A 304 -19.36 15.18 -21.98
N HIS A 305 -19.46 15.84 -23.13
CA HIS A 305 -19.71 17.28 -23.26
C HIS A 305 -18.69 18.17 -22.52
N ILE A 306 -17.42 17.74 -22.47
CA ILE A 306 -16.33 18.47 -21.81
C ILE A 306 -15.20 18.76 -22.80
N PRO A 307 -14.39 19.82 -22.59
CA PRO A 307 -13.23 20.06 -23.42
C PRO A 307 -12.14 19.01 -23.17
N LYS A 308 -11.37 18.69 -24.21
CA LYS A 308 -10.19 17.81 -24.08
C LYS A 308 -9.02 18.62 -23.56
N THR A 309 -8.91 18.69 -22.23
CA THR A 309 -7.89 19.45 -21.50
C THR A 309 -7.10 18.56 -20.54
N GLY A 310 -5.98 19.07 -20.04
CA GLY A 310 -5.10 18.43 -19.07
C GLY A 310 -5.86 17.93 -17.86
N VAL A 311 -6.67 18.78 -17.22
CA VAL A 311 -7.47 18.37 -16.06
C VAL A 311 -8.41 17.22 -16.35
N ASN A 312 -9.12 17.23 -17.49
CA ASN A 312 -10.11 16.20 -17.79
C ASN A 312 -9.44 14.86 -18.11
N ILE A 313 -8.27 14.88 -18.75
CA ILE A 313 -7.45 13.67 -18.96
C ILE A 313 -6.97 13.13 -17.61
N ILE A 314 -6.48 13.99 -16.71
CA ILE A 314 -6.02 13.58 -15.37
C ILE A 314 -7.17 12.98 -14.56
N ILE A 315 -8.35 13.59 -14.55
CA ILE A 315 -9.50 13.05 -13.81
C ILE A 315 -9.92 11.68 -14.36
N LEU A 316 -9.97 11.52 -15.69
CA LEU A 316 -10.22 10.19 -16.29
C LEU A 316 -9.15 9.17 -15.88
N ALA A 317 -7.88 9.56 -15.84
CA ALA A 317 -6.81 8.70 -15.35
C ALA A 317 -7.06 8.26 -13.90
N LEU A 318 -7.41 9.20 -13.01
CA LEU A 318 -7.68 8.92 -11.60
C LEU A 318 -8.89 8.01 -11.39
N LEU A 319 -9.97 8.18 -12.16
CA LEU A 319 -11.18 7.38 -12.04
C LEU A 319 -10.97 5.91 -12.43
N PHE A 320 -10.15 5.65 -13.45
CA PHE A 320 -9.98 4.31 -14.02
C PHE A 320 -8.65 3.64 -13.62
N MET A 321 -7.76 4.33 -12.90
CA MET A 321 -6.47 3.79 -12.46
C MET A 321 -6.64 2.45 -11.73
N ASP A 322 -7.49 2.38 -10.70
CA ASP A 322 -7.65 1.17 -9.88
C ASP A 322 -8.09 -0.05 -10.68
N MET A 323 -8.95 0.16 -11.70
CA MET A 323 -9.40 -0.90 -12.60
C MET A 323 -8.23 -1.42 -13.45
N ILE A 324 -7.39 -0.51 -13.97
CA ILE A 324 -6.21 -0.90 -14.76
C ILE A 324 -5.21 -1.64 -13.86
N MET A 325 -4.92 -1.12 -12.67
CA MET A 325 -3.98 -1.73 -11.72
C MET A 325 -4.43 -3.13 -11.30
N PHE A 326 -5.74 -3.34 -11.10
CA PHE A 326 -6.32 -4.65 -10.76
C PHE A 326 -6.00 -5.73 -11.80
N ILE A 327 -5.97 -5.40 -13.09
CA ILE A 327 -5.64 -6.35 -14.16
C ILE A 327 -4.21 -6.88 -14.02
N PHE A 328 -3.28 -6.01 -13.62
CA PHE A 328 -1.87 -6.36 -13.44
C PHE A 328 -1.55 -6.95 -12.07
N GLN A 329 -2.43 -6.75 -11.09
CA GLN A 329 -2.19 -7.10 -9.69
C GLN A 329 -1.73 -8.55 -9.47
N PRO A 330 -2.30 -9.59 -10.12
CA PRO A 330 -1.81 -10.96 -9.94
C PRO A 330 -0.35 -11.15 -10.36
N PHE A 331 0.10 -10.47 -11.43
CA PHE A 331 1.48 -10.57 -11.91
C PHE A 331 2.46 -9.91 -10.95
N VAL A 332 2.11 -8.72 -10.44
CA VAL A 332 2.92 -8.02 -9.42
C VAL A 332 3.02 -8.85 -8.15
N ASN A 333 1.91 -9.44 -7.72
CA ASN A 333 1.84 -10.26 -6.52
C ASN A 333 2.64 -11.56 -6.64
N LEU A 334 2.73 -12.16 -7.82
CA LEU A 334 3.60 -13.33 -8.04
C LEU A 334 5.08 -13.00 -7.80
N ILE A 335 5.54 -11.86 -8.32
CA ILE A 335 6.92 -11.40 -8.13
C ILE A 335 7.16 -11.10 -6.64
N SER A 336 6.23 -10.38 -6.01
CA SER A 336 6.31 -10.05 -4.58
C SER A 336 6.38 -11.31 -3.70
N ARG A 337 5.51 -12.30 -3.93
CA ARG A 337 5.52 -13.55 -3.17
C ARG A 337 6.80 -14.36 -3.31
N HIS A 338 7.39 -14.37 -4.51
CA HIS A 338 8.66 -15.02 -4.73
C HIS A 338 9.78 -14.35 -3.91
N ASN A 339 9.86 -13.01 -3.98
CA ASN A 339 10.82 -12.21 -3.22
C ASN A 339 10.68 -12.43 -1.70
N GLU A 340 9.46 -12.58 -1.18
CA GLU A 340 9.22 -12.89 0.24
C GLU A 340 9.81 -14.24 0.67
N PHE A 341 9.67 -15.28 -0.15
CA PHE A 341 10.25 -16.59 0.17
C PHE A 341 11.79 -16.58 0.10
N GLU A 342 12.38 -15.82 -0.82
CA GLU A 342 13.83 -15.61 -0.87
C GLU A 342 14.32 -14.81 0.36
N ALA A 343 13.55 -13.81 0.78
CA ALA A 343 13.86 -13.02 1.98
C ALA A 343 13.74 -13.86 3.26
N ASP A 344 12.74 -14.75 3.36
CA ASP A 344 12.61 -15.69 4.49
C ASP A 344 13.77 -16.68 4.59
N GLU A 345 14.24 -17.18 3.45
CA GLU A 345 15.40 -18.06 3.36
C GLU A 345 16.66 -17.32 3.82
N MET A 346 16.89 -16.12 3.30
CA MET A 346 18.03 -15.30 3.71
C MET A 346 17.99 -14.90 5.19
N GLY A 347 16.82 -14.52 5.72
CA GLY A 347 16.64 -14.23 7.15
C GLY A 347 16.92 -15.45 8.03
N SER A 348 16.58 -16.64 7.53
CA SER A 348 16.86 -17.91 8.20
C SER A 348 18.35 -18.24 8.23
N GLU A 349 19.06 -18.03 7.12
CA GLU A 349 20.50 -18.26 7.00
C GLU A 349 21.33 -17.26 7.82
N LEU A 350 20.94 -15.98 7.78
CA LEU A 350 21.69 -14.92 8.46
C LEU A 350 21.56 -14.99 9.99
N VAL A 351 20.41 -15.47 10.48
CA VAL A 351 20.03 -15.46 11.89
C VAL A 351 19.51 -16.83 12.35
N SER A 352 18.24 -17.14 12.07
CA SER A 352 17.63 -18.42 12.45
C SER A 352 16.21 -18.56 11.91
N SER A 353 15.92 -19.69 11.25
CA SER A 353 14.56 -20.06 10.84
C SER A 353 13.60 -20.15 12.01
N LYS A 354 14.06 -20.66 13.17
CA LYS A 354 13.25 -20.77 14.40
C LYS A 354 12.87 -19.39 14.95
N ALA A 355 13.84 -18.47 14.98
CA ALA A 355 13.58 -17.10 15.45
C ALA A 355 12.64 -16.37 14.49
N LEU A 356 12.82 -16.52 13.18
CA LEU A 356 11.94 -15.92 12.17
C LEU A 356 10.51 -16.48 12.27
N ALA A 357 10.34 -17.79 12.35
CA ALA A 357 9.03 -18.42 12.53
C ALA A 357 8.33 -17.95 13.83
N SER A 358 9.07 -17.82 14.94
CA SER A 358 8.53 -17.26 16.19
C SER A 358 8.12 -15.80 16.04
N ALA A 359 8.95 -15.00 15.37
CA ALA A 359 8.66 -13.59 15.12
C ALA A 359 7.41 -13.43 14.26
N LEU A 360 7.28 -14.20 13.17
CA LEU A 360 6.11 -14.19 12.30
C LEU A 360 4.83 -14.57 13.05
N LYS A 361 4.86 -15.61 13.90
CA LYS A 361 3.71 -15.98 14.75
C LYS A 361 3.26 -14.82 15.65
N LYS A 362 4.20 -14.11 16.28
CA LYS A 362 3.91 -12.92 17.10
C LYS A 362 3.40 -11.74 16.27
N LEU A 363 4.00 -11.46 15.11
CA LEU A 363 3.57 -10.40 14.19
C LEU A 363 2.12 -10.62 13.74
N VAL A 364 1.78 -11.86 13.37
CA VAL A 364 0.43 -12.22 12.92
C VAL A 364 -0.58 -12.05 14.03
N ASN A 365 -0.24 -12.46 15.26
CA ASN A 365 -1.12 -12.30 16.41
C ASN A 365 -1.35 -10.81 16.74
N GLU A 366 -0.26 -10.05 16.92
CA GLU A 366 -0.32 -8.64 17.30
C GLU A 366 -0.97 -7.78 16.21
N ASN A 367 -0.82 -8.13 14.94
CA ASN A 367 -1.46 -7.44 13.81
C ASN A 367 -2.85 -8.00 13.46
N LYS A 368 -3.37 -8.96 14.24
CA LYS A 368 -4.67 -9.65 14.06
C LYS A 368 -4.92 -10.11 12.63
N HIS A 369 -3.87 -10.62 11.99
CA HIS A 369 -3.97 -11.13 10.63
C HIS A 369 -4.59 -12.53 10.68
N PHE A 370 -5.74 -12.71 10.06
CA PHE A 370 -6.38 -14.03 10.00
C PHE A 370 -5.50 -15.01 9.20
N PRO A 371 -5.14 -16.19 9.75
CA PRO A 371 -4.08 -17.01 9.16
C PRO A 371 -4.52 -17.81 7.92
N HIS A 372 -5.82 -18.05 7.75
CA HIS A 372 -6.36 -18.73 6.56
C HIS A 372 -6.81 -17.73 5.52
N VAL A 373 -6.59 -18.05 4.25
CA VAL A 373 -7.05 -17.25 3.11
C VAL A 373 -7.38 -18.17 1.95
N SER A 374 -8.43 -17.86 1.18
CA SER A 374 -8.74 -18.67 0.01
C SER A 374 -7.67 -18.51 -1.07
N ARG A 375 -7.38 -19.60 -1.81
CA ARG A 375 -6.36 -19.60 -2.87
C ARG A 375 -6.61 -18.54 -3.94
N LEU A 376 -7.87 -18.35 -4.35
CA LEU A 376 -8.22 -17.37 -5.37
C LEU A 376 -8.03 -15.94 -4.86
N TYR A 377 -8.45 -15.65 -3.62
CA TYR A 377 -8.28 -14.31 -3.04
C TYR A 377 -6.80 -13.99 -2.83
N SER A 378 -6.03 -14.93 -2.28
CA SER A 378 -4.57 -14.81 -2.14
C SER A 378 -3.89 -14.60 -3.50
N PHE A 379 -4.25 -15.37 -4.52
CA PHE A 379 -3.68 -15.24 -5.86
C PHE A 379 -3.80 -13.82 -6.42
N ILE A 380 -4.97 -13.19 -6.23
CA ILE A 380 -5.29 -11.87 -6.78
C ILE A 380 -4.74 -10.74 -5.90
N TYR A 381 -4.96 -10.78 -4.58
CA TYR A 381 -4.77 -9.61 -3.71
C TYR A 381 -3.50 -9.65 -2.85
N TYR A 382 -2.98 -10.83 -2.49
CA TYR A 382 -1.91 -10.93 -1.51
C TYR A 382 -0.52 -10.72 -2.14
N SER A 383 0.17 -9.66 -1.72
CA SER A 383 1.58 -9.41 -2.05
C SER A 383 2.55 -10.29 -1.24
N HIS A 384 2.13 -10.77 -0.07
CA HIS A 384 2.87 -11.71 0.77
C HIS A 384 2.24 -13.10 0.66
N PRO A 385 3.02 -14.20 0.65
CA PRO A 385 2.44 -15.53 0.72
C PRO A 385 1.63 -15.70 2.01
N PRO A 386 0.57 -16.54 2.01
CA PRO A 386 -0.15 -16.89 3.22
C PRO A 386 0.79 -17.31 4.34
N ILE A 387 0.51 -16.84 5.56
CA ILE A 387 1.40 -17.08 6.71
C ILE A 387 1.68 -18.57 6.94
N LEU A 388 0.68 -19.43 6.76
CA LEU A 388 0.83 -20.87 6.96
C LEU A 388 1.84 -21.48 5.98
N GLU A 389 1.89 -21.00 4.73
CA GLU A 389 2.86 -21.45 3.73
C GLU A 389 4.29 -21.02 4.11
N ARG A 390 4.46 -19.80 4.61
CA ARG A 390 5.76 -19.29 5.11
C ARG A 390 6.24 -20.11 6.30
N LEU A 391 5.36 -20.34 7.29
CA LEU A 391 5.69 -21.13 8.48
C LEU A 391 6.05 -22.57 8.13
N GLU A 392 5.30 -23.20 7.21
CA GLU A 392 5.61 -24.56 6.76
C GLU A 392 7.02 -24.64 6.14
N LYS A 393 7.39 -23.68 5.28
CA LYS A 393 8.73 -23.64 4.67
C LYS A 393 9.83 -23.45 5.72
N LEU A 394 9.64 -22.52 6.66
CA LEU A 394 10.61 -22.26 7.73
C LEU A 394 10.78 -23.45 8.68
N GLU A 395 9.71 -24.19 8.95
CA GLU A 395 9.74 -25.38 9.80
C GLU A 395 10.36 -26.60 9.08
N LYS A 396 10.26 -26.70 7.75
CA LYS A 396 10.98 -27.72 6.96
C LYS A 396 12.49 -27.51 6.98
N VAL A 397 12.96 -26.27 6.75
CA VAL A 397 14.39 -25.92 6.80
C VAL A 397 15.02 -26.27 8.16
N LYS A 398 14.26 -26.10 9.25
CA LYS A 398 14.70 -26.53 10.59
C LYS A 398 15.01 -28.03 10.62
N ASN A 399 14.14 -28.88 10.07
CA ASN A 399 14.31 -30.34 10.14
C ASN A 399 15.53 -30.80 9.31
N GLU A 400 15.75 -30.22 8.13
CA GLU A 400 16.91 -30.55 7.27
C GLU A 400 18.24 -30.11 7.88
N SER A 401 18.29 -28.93 8.51
CA SER A 401 19.51 -28.44 9.19
C SER A 401 19.86 -29.21 10.48
N THR A 402 18.89 -29.92 11.07
CA THR A 402 19.11 -30.76 12.26
C THR A 402 19.65 -32.14 11.85
N ASP A 403 19.19 -32.67 10.72
CA ASP A 403 19.61 -33.97 10.18
C ASP A 403 21.05 -33.93 9.63
N ASN A 404 21.47 -32.79 9.06
CA ASN A 404 22.84 -32.57 8.57
C ASN A 404 23.87 -32.26 9.66
N ARG A 405 23.48 -32.05 10.93
CA ARG A 405 24.42 -31.92 12.07
C ARG A 405 24.60 -33.21 12.86
N ASN A 406 23.78 -34.22 12.57
CA ASN A 406 23.83 -35.56 13.19
C ASN A 406 24.45 -36.62 12.26
N LYS A 407 24.97 -36.20 11.10
CA LYS A 407 25.87 -36.95 10.21
C LYS A 407 27.23 -36.28 10.25
#